data_AF-A0A1B6C2I4-F1
#
_entry.id   AF-A0A1B6C2I4-F1
#
_cell.length_a   1.000
_cell.length_b   1.000
_cell.length_c   1.000
_cell.angle_alpha   90.00
_cell.angle_beta   90.00
_cell.angle_gamma   90.00
#
_symmetry.space_group_name_H-M   'P 1'
#
loop_
_entity.id
_entity.type
_entity.pdbx_description
1 polymer ?
#
loop_
_entity_poly.entity_id
_entity_poly.type
_entity_poly.pdbx_seq_one_letter_code
_entity_poly.pdbx_strand_id
1 'polypeptide(L)'
;NSELARRILNEGVNEPLRTNQTFLLPVWYDENKFRRGQLYFHQNYFSLFVSKLCGLLVVLVVPSILQVLVLTGNSSEPLTAFKRYLDTLLHMLQWYDGDLKNPNSRACKSLLNVRGQHYHATKRVCKAGFKNISQRDMSLTLFGFMGFAVLRSKELGLTGSDKDIEGFIHFWRVIGHLIGIKDNFNLCSGDIQSTREACQVIMEEVFTPGLQNPPNGFHKMSRALLEGVWALVPTIDPEAFLNFTKLLCGINDVSSEKFYSRVVLNLQLFVQNVLLNSILAFLIRPILNFNMWLAIIITQKYPFLAFMSFGRNVFPPDVYTLKSSIEASQ
;
A
#
# COMPACT_ATOMS: atom_id res chain seq x y z
N ASN A 1 20.65 -7.57 -1.98
CA ASN A 1 21.59 -6.63 -2.59
C ASN A 1 21.45 -5.26 -1.93
N SER A 2 22.32 -4.93 -0.99
CA SER A 2 22.39 -3.61 -0.35
C SER A 2 22.65 -2.48 -1.35
N GLU A 3 23.31 -2.75 -2.48
CA GLU A 3 23.58 -1.78 -3.54
C GLU A 3 22.30 -1.23 -4.16
N LEU A 4 21.27 -2.05 -4.37
CA LEU A 4 19.98 -1.58 -4.91
C LEU A 4 19.32 -0.57 -3.97
N ALA A 5 19.27 -0.87 -2.67
CA ALA A 5 18.75 0.06 -1.68
C ALA A 5 19.58 1.35 -1.64
N ARG A 6 20.92 1.24 -1.62
CA ARG A 6 21.82 2.41 -1.66
C ARG A 6 21.58 3.27 -2.90
N ARG A 7 21.43 2.66 -4.07
CA ARG A 7 21.12 3.35 -5.33
C ARG A 7 19.78 4.08 -5.24
N ILE A 8 18.72 3.41 -4.75
CA ILE A 8 17.40 4.02 -4.55
C ILE A 8 17.49 5.21 -3.60
N LEU A 9 18.19 5.07 -2.47
CA LEU A 9 18.26 6.10 -1.44
C LEU A 9 19.14 7.29 -1.84
N ASN A 10 20.27 7.05 -2.49
CA ASN A 10 21.29 8.07 -2.77
C ASN A 10 21.12 8.71 -4.15
N GLU A 11 20.88 7.90 -5.19
CA GLU A 11 20.74 8.40 -6.57
C GLU A 11 19.28 8.69 -6.91
N GLY A 12 18.37 7.82 -6.46
CA GLY A 12 16.94 7.90 -6.78
C GLY A 12 16.25 9.19 -6.29
N VAL A 13 16.83 9.89 -5.32
CA VAL A 13 16.31 11.17 -4.80
C VAL A 13 16.46 12.32 -5.81
N ASN A 14 17.48 12.25 -6.68
CA ASN A 14 17.76 13.27 -7.70
C ASN A 14 17.13 12.93 -9.05
N GLU A 15 16.57 11.73 -9.18
CA GLU A 15 15.98 11.23 -10.40
C GLU A 15 14.46 11.46 -10.38
N PRO A 16 13.89 12.29 -11.27
CA PRO A 16 12.46 12.54 -11.29
C PRO A 16 11.66 11.32 -11.78
N LEU A 17 10.39 11.24 -11.37
CA LEU A 17 9.42 10.30 -11.92
C LEU A 17 9.33 10.48 -13.45
N ARG A 18 9.44 9.37 -14.18
CA ARG A 18 9.26 9.36 -15.64
C ARG A 18 7.78 9.47 -15.98
N THR A 19 7.37 10.63 -16.45
CA THR A 19 5.97 10.87 -16.83
C THR A 19 5.69 10.49 -18.28
N ASN A 20 6.71 10.47 -19.15
CA ASN A 20 6.57 10.32 -20.61
C ASN A 20 6.96 8.94 -21.17
N GLN A 21 7.12 7.90 -20.34
CA GLN A 21 7.45 6.54 -20.79
C GLN A 21 6.28 5.86 -21.53
N THR A 22 6.55 5.04 -22.54
CA THR A 22 5.49 4.26 -23.20
C THR A 22 4.90 3.23 -22.23
N PHE A 23 3.57 3.05 -22.23
CA PHE A 23 2.91 2.02 -21.43
C PHE A 23 3.03 0.68 -22.14
N LEU A 24 4.15 0.00 -21.94
CA LEU A 24 4.46 -1.30 -22.54
C LEU A 24 4.86 -2.28 -21.45
N LEU A 25 4.51 -3.54 -21.66
CA LEU A 25 5.03 -4.62 -20.82
C LEU A 25 6.55 -4.71 -21.02
N PRO A 26 7.33 -4.89 -19.95
CA PRO A 26 8.77 -5.03 -20.05
C PRO A 26 9.16 -6.34 -20.72
N VAL A 27 10.34 -6.38 -21.34
CA VAL A 27 10.87 -7.59 -22.01
C VAL A 27 11.05 -8.78 -21.06
N TRP A 28 11.23 -8.51 -19.76
CA TRP A 28 11.34 -9.51 -18.71
C TRP A 28 9.99 -9.92 -18.11
N TYR A 29 8.86 -9.48 -18.68
CA TYR A 29 7.52 -9.89 -18.23
C TYR A 29 7.30 -11.39 -18.40
N ASP A 30 7.14 -12.07 -17.27
CA ASP A 30 6.73 -13.47 -17.17
C ASP A 30 5.27 -13.55 -16.70
N GLU A 31 4.39 -14.04 -17.57
CA GLU A 31 2.95 -14.17 -17.29
C GLU A 31 2.67 -15.17 -16.17
N ASN A 32 3.39 -16.29 -16.12
CA ASN A 32 3.18 -17.33 -15.11
C ASN A 32 3.54 -16.81 -13.72
N LYS A 33 4.68 -16.12 -13.58
CA LYS A 33 5.05 -15.45 -12.32
C LYS A 33 4.05 -14.38 -11.94
N PHE A 34 3.58 -13.59 -12.89
CA PHE A 34 2.58 -12.54 -12.64
C PHE A 34 1.27 -13.12 -12.10
N ARG A 35 0.72 -14.15 -12.76
CA ARG A 35 -0.47 -14.88 -12.30
C ARG A 35 -0.27 -15.54 -10.94
N ARG A 36 0.92 -16.07 -10.69
CA ARG A 36 1.25 -16.64 -9.39
C ARG A 36 1.28 -15.59 -8.27
N GLY A 37 1.77 -14.38 -8.54
CA GLY A 37 1.68 -13.25 -7.62
C GLY A 37 0.23 -12.81 -7.34
N GLN A 38 -0.64 -12.85 -8.35
CA GLN A 38 -2.09 -12.63 -8.15
C GLN A 38 -2.70 -13.70 -7.25
N LEU A 39 -2.41 -14.98 -7.51
CA LEU A 39 -2.91 -16.07 -6.67
C LEU A 39 -2.42 -15.98 -5.22
N TYR A 40 -1.13 -15.68 -5.01
CA TYR A 40 -0.57 -15.45 -3.67
C TYR A 40 -1.33 -14.35 -2.92
N PHE A 41 -1.73 -13.29 -3.63
CA PHE A 41 -2.55 -12.23 -3.05
C PHE A 41 -3.91 -12.73 -2.58
N HIS A 42 -4.64 -13.45 -3.42
CA HIS A 42 -5.97 -13.98 -3.04
C HIS A 42 -5.92 -15.02 -1.92
N GLN A 43 -4.86 -15.83 -1.86
CA GLN A 43 -4.65 -16.79 -0.78
C GLN A 43 -4.37 -16.10 0.57
N ASN A 44 -3.76 -14.92 0.54
CA ASN A 44 -3.36 -14.17 1.75
C ASN A 44 -4.10 -12.81 1.89
N TYR A 45 -5.29 -12.72 1.32
CA TYR A 45 -6.02 -11.46 1.09
C TYR A 45 -6.05 -10.55 2.32
N PHE A 46 -6.52 -11.04 3.47
CA PHE A 46 -6.60 -10.28 4.71
C PHE A 46 -5.22 -9.79 5.19
N SER A 47 -4.26 -10.70 5.35
CA SER A 47 -2.92 -10.35 5.85
C SER A 47 -2.16 -9.40 4.93
N LEU A 48 -2.37 -9.51 3.61
CA LEU A 48 -1.77 -8.58 2.66
C LEU A 48 -2.40 -7.19 2.70
N PHE A 49 -3.67 -7.06 3.06
CA PHE A 49 -4.25 -5.75 3.36
C PHE A 49 -3.68 -5.14 4.63
N VAL A 50 -3.54 -5.93 5.70
CA VAL A 50 -2.89 -5.47 6.94
C VAL A 50 -1.46 -5.00 6.66
N SER A 51 -0.70 -5.80 5.89
CA SER A 51 0.66 -5.47 5.45
C SER A 51 0.72 -4.14 4.69
N LYS A 52 -0.19 -3.93 3.73
CA LYS A 52 -0.26 -2.71 2.93
C LYS A 52 -0.67 -1.49 3.75
N LEU A 53 -1.57 -1.63 4.72
CA LEU A 53 -1.94 -0.51 5.59
C LEU A 53 -0.76 -0.12 6.51
N CYS A 54 0.00 -1.08 7.04
CA CYS A 54 1.24 -0.81 7.76
C CYS A 54 2.25 -0.07 6.84
N GLY A 55 2.36 -0.53 5.59
CA GLY A 55 3.21 0.10 4.58
C GLY A 55 2.80 1.53 4.24
N LEU A 56 1.49 1.80 4.12
CA LEU A 56 0.96 3.15 3.92
C LEU A 56 1.28 4.07 5.11
N LEU A 57 1.30 3.55 6.34
CA LEU A 57 1.70 4.34 7.50
C LEU A 57 3.18 4.71 7.47
N VAL A 58 4.07 3.76 7.17
CA VAL A 58 5.50 4.04 7.20
C VAL A 58 5.94 4.98 6.08
N VAL A 59 5.30 4.97 4.93
CA VAL A 59 5.66 5.94 3.86
C VAL A 59 5.32 7.39 4.25
N LEU A 60 4.43 7.62 5.22
CA LEU A 60 4.14 8.97 5.73
C LEU A 60 5.31 9.58 6.52
N VAL A 61 6.29 8.78 6.95
CA VAL A 61 7.48 9.32 7.62
C VAL A 61 8.46 9.96 6.65
N VAL A 62 8.29 9.73 5.34
CA VAL A 62 9.16 10.28 4.29
C VAL A 62 8.66 11.69 3.96
N PRO A 63 9.42 12.76 4.25
CA PRO A 63 8.90 14.14 4.14
C PRO A 63 8.44 14.53 2.74
N SER A 64 9.16 14.11 1.69
CA SER A 64 8.79 14.35 0.29
C SER A 64 7.46 13.68 -0.08
N ILE A 65 7.23 12.45 0.36
CA ILE A 65 5.96 11.73 0.14
C ILE A 65 4.84 12.42 0.92
N LEU A 66 5.04 12.64 2.22
CA LEU A 66 4.05 13.29 3.09
C LEU A 66 3.60 14.64 2.52
N GLN A 67 4.55 15.44 2.05
CA GLN A 67 4.30 16.72 1.42
C GLN A 67 3.39 16.63 0.20
N VAL A 68 3.61 15.66 -0.70
CA VAL A 68 2.73 15.43 -1.85
C VAL A 68 1.30 15.17 -1.37
N LEU A 69 1.13 14.32 -0.35
CA LEU A 69 -0.19 13.97 0.17
C LEU A 69 -0.89 15.18 0.81
N VAL A 70 -0.18 15.96 1.63
CA VAL A 70 -0.70 17.18 2.25
C VAL A 70 -1.11 18.20 1.18
N LEU A 71 -0.25 18.45 0.19
CA LEU A 71 -0.52 19.44 -0.85
C LEU A 71 -1.71 19.07 -1.73
N THR A 72 -1.97 17.77 -1.95
CA THR A 72 -3.16 17.35 -2.70
C THR A 72 -4.47 17.68 -1.99
N GLY A 73 -4.46 17.77 -0.65
CA GLY A 73 -5.66 18.03 0.16
C GLY A 73 -6.63 16.85 0.26
N ASN A 74 -6.31 15.71 -0.35
CA ASN A 74 -7.21 14.56 -0.47
C ASN A 74 -7.02 13.53 0.65
N SER A 75 -6.32 13.87 1.74
CA SER A 75 -5.97 12.90 2.80
C SER A 75 -5.81 13.50 4.18
N SER A 76 -6.01 14.81 4.33
CA SER A 76 -5.71 15.50 5.59
C SER A 76 -6.83 15.38 6.61
N GLU A 77 -8.02 14.98 6.18
CA GLU A 77 -9.20 14.78 7.04
C GLU A 77 -9.78 13.36 6.83
N PRO A 78 -10.37 12.71 7.85
CA PRO A 78 -10.81 11.33 7.79
C PRO A 78 -11.68 10.96 6.57
N LEU A 79 -12.66 11.81 6.22
CA LEU A 79 -13.50 11.60 5.04
C LEU A 79 -12.71 11.63 3.72
N THR A 80 -11.82 12.61 3.56
CA THR A 80 -11.00 12.72 2.34
C THR A 80 -10.02 11.56 2.24
N ALA A 81 -9.41 11.18 3.36
CA ALA A 81 -8.55 10.02 3.48
C ALA A 81 -9.30 8.74 3.11
N PHE A 82 -10.49 8.50 3.69
CA PHE A 82 -11.34 7.35 3.35
C PHE A 82 -11.58 7.24 1.84
N LYS A 83 -12.02 8.32 1.19
CA LYS A 83 -12.26 8.34 -0.27
C LYS A 83 -11.00 7.96 -1.06
N ARG A 84 -9.85 8.57 -0.74
CA ARG A 84 -8.59 8.31 -1.43
C ARG A 84 -8.09 6.89 -1.23
N TYR A 85 -8.11 6.39 0.01
CA TYR A 85 -7.56 5.08 0.31
C TYR A 85 -8.49 3.96 -0.17
N LEU A 86 -9.81 4.19 -0.21
CA LEU A 86 -10.74 3.33 -0.93
C LEU A 86 -10.41 3.31 -2.43
N ASP A 87 -10.21 4.46 -3.08
CA ASP A 87 -9.83 4.53 -4.50
C ASP A 87 -8.51 3.79 -4.80
N THR A 88 -7.48 4.01 -3.97
CA THR A 88 -6.20 3.27 -4.03
C THR A 88 -6.42 1.76 -3.92
N LEU A 89 -7.26 1.33 -2.99
CA LEU A 89 -7.59 -0.08 -2.79
C LEU A 89 -8.26 -0.67 -4.03
N LEU A 90 -9.20 0.05 -4.64
CA LEU A 90 -9.90 -0.42 -5.84
C LEU A 90 -9.00 -0.48 -7.06
N HIS A 91 -8.08 0.47 -7.22
CA HIS A 91 -7.04 0.40 -8.24
C HIS A 91 -6.17 -0.85 -8.08
N MET A 92 -5.72 -1.12 -6.85
CA MET A 92 -4.92 -2.30 -6.52
C MET A 92 -5.66 -3.61 -6.81
N LEU A 93 -6.94 -3.72 -6.43
CA LEU A 93 -7.75 -4.90 -6.74
C LEU A 93 -7.89 -5.12 -8.25
N GLN A 94 -8.08 -4.06 -9.03
CA GLN A 94 -8.11 -4.18 -10.49
C GLN A 94 -6.81 -4.75 -11.05
N TRP A 95 -5.65 -4.47 -10.44
CA TRP A 95 -4.36 -5.04 -10.86
C TRP A 95 -4.24 -6.52 -10.49
N TYR A 96 -4.72 -6.91 -9.30
CA TYR A 96 -4.72 -8.30 -8.87
C TYR A 96 -5.71 -9.19 -9.63
N ASP A 97 -6.83 -8.62 -10.08
CA ASP A 97 -7.88 -9.37 -10.81
C ASP A 97 -7.71 -9.31 -12.34
N GLY A 98 -6.91 -8.37 -12.85
CA GLY A 98 -6.88 -8.04 -14.27
C GLY A 98 -5.83 -8.79 -15.09
N ASP A 99 -5.97 -8.71 -16.42
CA ASP A 99 -5.01 -9.21 -17.39
C ASP A 99 -4.28 -8.04 -18.07
N LEU A 100 -2.95 -8.00 -17.94
CA LEU A 100 -2.14 -6.93 -18.53
C LEU A 100 -1.84 -7.15 -20.02
N LYS A 101 -2.03 -8.36 -20.55
CA LYS A 101 -1.84 -8.63 -21.99
C LYS A 101 -2.96 -8.07 -22.83
N ASN A 102 -4.14 -7.86 -22.25
CA ASN A 102 -5.23 -7.13 -22.87
C ASN A 102 -5.09 -5.62 -22.56
N PRO A 103 -4.74 -4.77 -23.55
CA PRO A 103 -4.57 -3.32 -23.33
C PRO A 103 -5.87 -2.64 -22.88
N ASN A 104 -7.02 -3.22 -23.21
CA ASN A 104 -8.34 -2.70 -22.86
C ASN A 104 -8.85 -3.19 -21.50
N SER A 105 -8.06 -3.98 -20.76
CA SER A 105 -8.46 -4.49 -19.46
C SER A 105 -8.62 -3.38 -18.43
N ARG A 106 -9.42 -3.65 -17.39
CA ARG A 106 -9.57 -2.72 -16.25
C ARG A 106 -8.23 -2.45 -15.56
N ALA A 107 -7.34 -3.44 -15.46
CA ALA A 107 -6.00 -3.26 -14.91
C ALA A 107 -5.17 -2.24 -15.70
N CYS A 108 -5.13 -2.36 -17.04
CA CYS A 108 -4.37 -1.43 -17.88
C CYS A 108 -4.92 0.00 -17.78
N LYS A 109 -6.25 0.16 -17.84
CA LYS A 109 -6.91 1.46 -17.64
C LYS A 109 -6.61 2.05 -16.25
N SER A 110 -6.69 1.22 -15.21
CA SER A 110 -6.37 1.57 -13.82
C SER A 110 -4.93 2.05 -13.67
N LEU A 111 -3.95 1.32 -14.22
CA LEU A 111 -2.54 1.69 -14.16
C LEU A 111 -2.25 3.01 -14.89
N LEU A 112 -2.86 3.21 -16.06
CA LEU A 112 -2.78 4.47 -16.80
C LEU A 112 -3.38 5.63 -15.99
N ASN A 113 -4.51 5.42 -15.32
CA ASN A 113 -5.12 6.43 -14.45
C ASN A 113 -4.20 6.81 -13.30
N VAL A 114 -3.69 5.84 -12.55
CA VAL A 114 -2.76 6.08 -11.42
C VAL A 114 -1.50 6.80 -11.90
N ARG A 115 -0.98 6.44 -13.06
CA ARG A 115 0.15 7.13 -13.67
C ARG A 115 -0.16 8.59 -14.01
N GLY A 116 -1.36 8.86 -14.52
CA GLY A 116 -1.88 10.22 -14.72
C GLY A 116 -2.00 10.99 -13.40
N GLN A 117 -2.54 10.36 -12.36
CA GLN A 117 -2.65 10.95 -11.02
C GLN A 117 -1.27 11.35 -10.47
N HIS A 118 -0.24 10.49 -10.61
CA HIS A 118 1.12 10.82 -10.20
C HIS A 118 1.70 11.99 -11.02
N TYR A 119 1.45 12.05 -12.32
CA TYR A 119 1.84 13.20 -13.15
C TYR A 119 1.20 14.52 -12.68
N HIS A 120 -0.10 14.51 -12.39
CA HIS A 120 -0.80 15.69 -11.88
C HIS A 120 -0.32 16.08 -10.48
N ALA A 121 -0.04 15.12 -9.60
CA ALA A 121 0.54 15.36 -8.29
C ALA A 121 1.94 16.00 -8.42
N THR A 122 2.79 15.47 -9.30
CA THR A 122 4.09 16.05 -9.68
C THR A 122 3.95 17.51 -10.10
N LYS A 123 3.03 17.82 -11.02
CA LYS A 123 2.81 19.21 -11.48
C LYS A 123 2.39 20.12 -10.33
N ARG A 124 1.52 19.64 -9.44
CA ARG A 124 1.02 20.40 -8.29
C ARG A 124 2.12 20.73 -7.30
N VAL A 125 2.99 19.77 -6.97
CA VAL A 125 4.11 20.01 -6.04
C VAL A 125 5.17 20.94 -6.65
N CYS A 126 5.47 20.79 -7.95
CA CYS A 126 6.38 21.71 -8.64
C CYS A 126 5.83 23.13 -8.72
N LYS A 127 4.52 23.30 -8.98
CA LYS A 127 3.87 24.62 -8.96
C LYS A 127 3.91 25.27 -7.58
N ALA A 128 3.91 24.48 -6.51
CA ALA A 128 4.05 24.93 -5.14
C ALA A 128 5.52 25.21 -4.72
N GLY A 129 6.49 25.11 -5.65
CA GLY A 129 7.90 25.40 -5.40
C GLY A 129 8.72 24.24 -4.85
N PHE A 130 8.16 23.02 -4.82
CA PHE A 130 8.86 21.82 -4.33
C PHE A 130 9.46 20.99 -5.47
N LYS A 131 10.38 20.09 -5.11
CA LYS A 131 10.97 19.14 -6.06
C LYS A 131 9.90 18.17 -6.59
N ASN A 132 10.16 17.66 -7.79
CA ASN A 132 9.33 16.62 -8.41
C ASN A 132 9.31 15.35 -7.53
N ILE A 133 8.24 14.57 -7.63
CA ILE A 133 8.21 13.19 -7.12
C ILE A 133 9.39 12.44 -7.72
N SER A 134 10.23 11.88 -6.85
CA SER A 134 11.48 11.22 -7.24
C SER A 134 11.28 9.71 -7.46
N GLN A 135 12.25 9.06 -8.11
CA GLN A 135 12.30 7.61 -8.21
C GLN A 135 12.41 6.98 -6.82
N ARG A 136 13.12 7.62 -5.89
CA ARG A 136 13.15 7.21 -4.47
C ARG A 136 11.76 7.21 -3.86
N ASP A 137 10.99 8.28 -4.02
CA ASP A 137 9.63 8.37 -3.46
C ASP A 137 8.73 7.23 -3.98
N MET A 138 8.83 6.94 -5.28
CA MET A 138 8.08 5.87 -5.90
C MET A 138 8.49 4.48 -5.41
N SER A 139 9.80 4.23 -5.24
CA SER A 139 10.30 2.95 -4.74
C SER A 139 10.03 2.73 -3.26
N LEU A 140 10.09 3.78 -2.43
CA LEU A 140 9.66 3.73 -1.04
C LEU A 140 8.14 3.51 -0.94
N THR A 141 7.37 4.10 -1.85
CA THR A 141 5.93 3.81 -1.95
C THR A 141 5.68 2.37 -2.37
N LEU A 142 6.47 1.82 -3.29
CA LEU A 142 6.42 0.40 -3.69
C LEU A 142 6.71 -0.54 -2.51
N PHE A 143 7.68 -0.20 -1.65
CA PHE A 143 7.88 -0.91 -0.38
C PHE A 143 6.58 -0.92 0.44
N GLY A 144 5.86 0.21 0.53
CA GLY A 144 4.58 0.29 1.25
C GLY A 144 3.54 -0.75 0.80
N PHE A 145 3.61 -1.27 -0.42
CA PHE A 145 2.66 -2.27 -0.90
C PHE A 145 3.10 -3.74 -0.72
N MET A 146 4.40 -3.98 -0.60
CA MET A 146 4.97 -5.34 -0.70
C MET A 146 6.11 -5.64 0.29
N GLY A 147 6.81 -4.61 0.78
CA GLY A 147 8.03 -4.74 1.58
C GLY A 147 7.81 -5.52 2.88
N PHE A 148 6.79 -5.15 3.67
CA PHE A 148 6.47 -5.90 4.89
C PHE A 148 6.03 -7.33 4.59
N ALA A 149 5.30 -7.58 3.50
CA ALA A 149 4.89 -8.93 3.15
C ALA A 149 6.10 -9.84 2.85
N VAL A 150 7.16 -9.27 2.27
CA VAL A 150 8.40 -9.96 1.95
C VAL A 150 9.34 -10.11 3.16
N LEU A 151 9.38 -9.11 4.05
CA LEU A 151 10.26 -9.04 5.23
C LEU A 151 9.71 -9.68 6.50
N ARG A 152 8.40 -9.63 6.68
CA ARG A 152 7.68 -9.97 7.92
C ARG A 152 6.56 -10.96 7.64
N SER A 153 6.82 -11.90 6.73
CA SER A 153 5.82 -12.86 6.27
C SER A 153 5.28 -13.69 7.44
N LYS A 154 6.15 -14.14 8.32
CA LYS A 154 5.77 -14.92 9.51
C LYS A 154 4.95 -14.05 10.47
N GLU A 155 5.38 -12.82 10.72
CA GLU A 155 4.73 -11.93 11.67
C GLU A 155 3.36 -11.44 11.19
N LEU A 156 3.15 -11.44 9.88
CA LEU A 156 1.87 -11.16 9.23
C LEU A 156 1.08 -12.43 8.91
N GLY A 157 1.50 -13.58 9.44
CA GLY A 157 0.86 -14.87 9.19
C GLY A 157 0.65 -15.15 7.71
N LEU A 158 1.55 -14.74 6.82
CA LEU A 158 1.50 -14.98 5.38
C LEU A 158 2.04 -16.38 5.06
N THR A 159 1.35 -17.08 4.17
CA THR A 159 1.73 -18.44 3.74
C THR A 159 1.95 -18.50 2.24
N GLY A 160 3.01 -19.17 1.82
CA GLY A 160 3.30 -19.42 0.41
C GLY A 160 4.68 -20.06 0.24
N SER A 161 4.89 -20.73 -0.88
CA SER A 161 6.19 -21.24 -1.29
C SER A 161 7.09 -20.11 -1.81
N ASP A 162 8.39 -20.40 -1.97
CA ASP A 162 9.33 -19.45 -2.59
C ASP A 162 8.88 -19.00 -3.99
N LYS A 163 8.28 -19.92 -4.77
CA LYS A 163 7.72 -19.58 -6.08
C LYS A 163 6.54 -18.60 -5.98
N ASP A 164 5.75 -18.67 -4.91
CA ASP A 164 4.66 -17.72 -4.68
C ASP A 164 5.19 -16.33 -4.33
N ILE A 165 6.23 -16.27 -3.49
CA ILE A 165 6.91 -15.03 -3.12
C ILE A 165 7.62 -14.42 -4.34
N GLU A 166 8.29 -15.25 -5.15
CA GLU A 166 8.89 -14.82 -6.42
C GLU A 166 7.83 -14.24 -7.36
N GLY A 167 6.68 -14.93 -7.51
CA GLY A 167 5.56 -14.42 -8.29
C GLY A 167 5.02 -13.10 -7.77
N PHE A 168 4.92 -12.94 -6.45
CA PHE A 168 4.48 -11.70 -5.80
C PHE A 168 5.46 -10.54 -6.00
N ILE A 169 6.76 -10.80 -5.90
CA ILE A 169 7.81 -9.81 -6.21
C ILE A 169 7.74 -9.45 -7.69
N HIS A 170 7.63 -10.43 -8.59
CA HIS A 170 7.51 -10.18 -10.02
C HIS A 170 6.26 -9.38 -10.36
N PHE A 171 5.12 -9.65 -9.74
CA PHE A 171 3.91 -8.85 -9.86
C PHE A 171 4.21 -7.38 -9.55
N TRP A 172 4.78 -7.08 -8.38
CA TRP A 172 5.10 -5.70 -8.00
C TRP A 172 6.23 -5.07 -8.82
N ARG A 173 7.15 -5.87 -9.36
CA ARG A 173 8.15 -5.41 -10.34
C ARG A 173 7.45 -4.87 -11.59
N VAL A 174 6.51 -5.63 -12.16
CA VAL A 174 5.74 -5.24 -13.35
C VAL A 174 4.89 -4.00 -13.05
N ILE A 175 4.16 -3.98 -11.94
CA ILE A 175 3.36 -2.82 -11.55
C ILE A 175 4.24 -1.57 -11.40
N GLY A 176 5.35 -1.69 -10.68
CA GLY A 176 6.32 -0.60 -10.50
C GLY A 176 6.83 -0.02 -11.83
N HIS A 177 7.18 -0.89 -12.78
CA HIS A 177 7.57 -0.46 -14.13
C HIS A 177 6.45 0.31 -14.83
N LEU A 178 5.23 -0.22 -14.84
CA LEU A 178 4.10 0.36 -15.57
C LEU A 178 3.62 1.70 -14.99
N ILE A 179 3.84 1.94 -13.69
CA ILE A 179 3.55 3.23 -13.04
C ILE A 179 4.72 4.22 -13.09
N GLY A 180 5.83 3.88 -13.75
CA GLY A 180 6.93 4.82 -14.07
C GLY A 180 8.19 4.71 -13.22
N ILE A 181 8.34 3.63 -12.44
CA ILE A 181 9.61 3.33 -11.75
C ILE A 181 10.60 2.76 -12.76
N LYS A 182 11.77 3.40 -12.90
CA LYS A 182 12.83 2.87 -13.77
C LYS A 182 13.35 1.55 -13.20
N ASP A 183 13.69 0.60 -14.07
CA ASP A 183 14.11 -0.74 -13.66
C ASP A 183 15.29 -0.74 -12.68
N ASN A 184 16.24 0.19 -12.81
CA ASN A 184 17.39 0.33 -11.91
C ASN A 184 17.05 0.89 -10.52
N PHE A 185 15.86 1.45 -10.32
CA PHE A 185 15.31 1.89 -9.03
C PHE A 185 14.15 1.01 -8.55
N ASN A 186 13.71 0.04 -9.35
CA ASN A 186 12.60 -0.83 -8.98
C ASN A 186 13.04 -1.82 -7.89
N LEU A 187 12.42 -1.68 -6.72
CA LEU A 187 12.77 -2.47 -5.53
C LEU A 187 12.58 -3.98 -5.73
N CYS A 188 11.73 -4.38 -6.66
CA CYS A 188 11.45 -5.78 -7.00
C CYS A 188 12.28 -6.32 -8.18
N SER A 189 13.35 -5.64 -8.57
CA SER A 189 14.17 -6.03 -9.74
C SER A 189 15.09 -7.24 -9.52
N GLY A 190 15.33 -7.62 -8.26
CA GLY A 190 16.16 -8.77 -7.89
C GLY A 190 15.36 -10.05 -7.60
N ASP A 191 16.07 -11.08 -7.12
CA ASP A 191 15.47 -12.28 -6.56
C ASP A 191 14.89 -12.05 -5.15
N ILE A 192 14.34 -13.10 -4.53
CA ILE A 192 13.71 -13.04 -3.21
C ILE A 192 14.70 -12.50 -2.17
N GLN A 193 15.91 -13.07 -2.10
CA GLN A 193 16.90 -12.71 -1.09
C GLN A 193 17.38 -11.27 -1.29
N SER A 194 17.66 -10.89 -2.53
CA SER A 194 18.14 -9.56 -2.87
C SER A 194 17.09 -8.48 -2.58
N THR A 195 15.82 -8.79 -2.85
CA THR A 195 14.67 -7.92 -2.56
C THR A 195 14.48 -7.78 -1.04
N ARG A 196 14.57 -8.89 -0.28
CA ARG A 196 14.53 -8.85 1.19
C ARG A 196 15.62 -7.95 1.77
N GLU A 197 16.86 -8.15 1.36
CA GLU A 197 17.98 -7.32 1.83
C GLU A 197 17.77 -5.83 1.52
N ALA A 198 17.32 -5.50 0.30
CA ALA A 198 17.07 -4.10 -0.07
C ALA A 198 15.92 -3.49 0.76
N CYS A 199 14.84 -4.25 0.97
CA CYS A 199 13.74 -3.86 1.85
C CYS A 199 14.21 -3.66 3.30
N GLN A 200 15.09 -4.54 3.81
CA GLN A 200 15.60 -4.46 5.18
C GLN A 200 16.40 -3.17 5.36
N VAL A 201 17.33 -2.84 4.44
CA VAL A 201 18.09 -1.59 4.47
C VAL A 201 17.18 -0.37 4.45
N ILE A 202 16.18 -0.34 3.57
CA ILE A 202 15.22 0.77 3.50
C ILE A 202 14.45 0.93 4.83
N MET A 203 14.01 -0.18 5.41
CA MET A 203 13.29 -0.15 6.68
C MET A 203 14.17 0.37 7.81
N GLU A 204 15.40 -0.12 7.95
CA GLU A 204 16.35 0.29 9.00
C GLU A 204 16.84 1.73 8.84
N GLU A 205 17.03 2.22 7.62
CA GLU A 205 17.62 3.55 7.38
C GLU A 205 16.58 4.66 7.18
N VAL A 206 15.34 4.31 6.80
CA VAL A 206 14.30 5.29 6.49
C VAL A 206 13.11 5.15 7.42
N PHE A 207 12.48 3.98 7.46
CA PHE A 207 11.18 3.84 8.12
C PHE A 207 11.30 3.77 9.64
N THR A 208 12.25 3.00 10.16
CA THR A 208 12.48 2.87 11.61
C THR A 208 12.88 4.22 12.23
N PRO A 209 13.89 4.95 11.71
CA PRO A 209 14.25 6.26 12.25
C PRO A 209 13.14 7.29 12.07
N GLY A 210 12.41 7.24 10.94
CA GLY A 210 11.28 8.12 10.67
C GLY A 210 10.07 7.86 11.57
N LEU A 211 9.85 6.65 12.07
CA LEU A 211 8.81 6.37 13.06
C LEU A 211 9.22 6.77 14.48
N GLN A 212 10.52 6.74 14.78
CA GLN A 212 11.06 7.21 16.06
C GLN A 212 11.05 8.75 16.13
N ASN A 213 11.35 9.41 15.01
CA ASN A 213 11.37 10.87 14.89
C ASN A 213 10.49 11.32 13.70
N PRO A 214 9.16 11.26 13.84
CA PRO A 214 8.25 11.53 12.73
C PRO A 214 8.27 12.99 12.29
N PRO A 215 8.14 13.27 10.98
CA PRO A 215 8.08 14.64 10.48
C PRO A 215 6.79 15.34 10.90
N ASN A 216 6.82 16.67 10.87
CA ASN A 216 5.63 17.50 11.08
C ASN A 216 4.48 17.07 10.16
N GLY A 217 3.29 16.88 10.73
CA GLY A 217 2.10 16.44 10.01
C GLY A 217 1.91 14.91 9.94
N PHE A 218 2.92 14.11 10.30
CA PHE A 218 2.79 12.64 10.34
C PHE A 218 1.61 12.19 11.20
N HIS A 219 1.51 12.67 12.45
CA HIS A 219 0.44 12.27 13.36
C HIS A 219 -0.94 12.68 12.86
N LYS A 220 -1.08 13.86 12.24
CA LYS A 220 -2.35 14.29 11.63
C LYS A 220 -2.75 13.37 10.49
N MET A 221 -1.82 13.11 9.56
CA MET A 221 -2.09 12.33 8.35
C MET A 221 -2.31 10.84 8.65
N SER A 222 -1.51 10.26 9.55
CA SER A 222 -1.68 8.86 9.98
C SER A 222 -2.99 8.66 10.74
N ARG A 223 -3.39 9.61 11.59
CA ARG A 223 -4.69 9.60 12.25
C ARG A 223 -5.84 9.70 11.25
N ALA A 224 -5.80 10.66 10.33
CA ALA A 224 -6.80 10.80 9.28
C ALA A 224 -6.91 9.54 8.40
N LEU A 225 -5.78 8.89 8.07
CA LEU A 225 -5.75 7.60 7.39
C LEU A 225 -6.49 6.52 8.20
N LEU A 226 -6.11 6.30 9.47
CA LEU A 226 -6.66 5.20 10.27
C LEU A 226 -8.13 5.43 10.64
N GLU A 227 -8.50 6.65 10.99
CA GLU A 227 -9.90 7.04 11.24
C GLU A 227 -10.73 6.98 9.95
N GLY A 228 -10.14 7.29 8.79
CA GLY A 228 -10.78 7.11 7.48
C GLY A 228 -11.05 5.64 7.17
N VAL A 229 -10.04 4.78 7.32
CA VAL A 229 -10.13 3.34 7.03
C VAL A 229 -11.03 2.61 8.04
N TRP A 230 -11.30 3.18 9.22
CA TRP A 230 -12.26 2.62 10.16
C TRP A 230 -13.64 2.35 9.54
N ALA A 231 -14.09 3.19 8.60
CA ALA A 231 -15.35 3.00 7.89
C ALA A 231 -15.37 1.74 6.98
N LEU A 232 -14.20 1.20 6.64
CA LEU A 232 -14.03 -0.06 5.92
C LEU A 232 -13.79 -1.24 6.89
N VAL A 233 -12.97 -1.01 7.93
CA VAL A 233 -12.56 -2.03 8.90
C VAL A 233 -12.79 -1.47 10.32
N PRO A 234 -14.00 -1.64 10.90
CA PRO A 234 -14.40 -0.99 12.16
C PRO A 234 -13.73 -1.57 13.41
N THR A 235 -12.69 -2.38 13.24
CA THR A 235 -11.83 -2.93 14.30
C THR A 235 -10.49 -2.20 14.42
N ILE A 236 -10.19 -1.25 13.51
CA ILE A 236 -8.95 -0.48 13.57
C ILE A 236 -8.98 0.50 14.74
N ASP A 237 -8.01 0.39 15.63
CA ASP A 237 -7.69 1.42 16.61
C ASP A 237 -6.39 2.14 16.19
N PRO A 238 -6.38 3.48 16.04
CA PRO A 238 -5.22 4.19 15.49
C PRO A 238 -3.92 3.99 16.29
N GLU A 239 -4.01 3.96 17.61
CA GLU A 239 -2.86 3.80 18.51
C GLU A 239 -2.32 2.36 18.46
N ALA A 240 -3.21 1.37 18.57
CA ALA A 240 -2.86 -0.04 18.43
C ALA A 240 -2.23 -0.35 17.07
N PHE A 241 -2.81 0.16 15.98
CA PHE A 241 -2.33 -0.16 14.62
C PHE A 241 -0.98 0.52 14.32
N LEU A 242 -0.76 1.73 14.82
CA LEU A 242 0.56 2.39 14.73
C LEU A 242 1.61 1.62 15.52
N ASN A 243 1.28 1.14 16.73
CA ASN A 243 2.19 0.33 17.53
C ASN A 243 2.47 -1.03 16.90
N PHE A 244 1.47 -1.67 16.29
CA PHE A 244 1.68 -2.87 15.49
C PHE A 244 2.66 -2.62 14.33
N THR A 245 2.52 -1.48 13.63
CA THR A 245 3.44 -1.08 12.56
C THR A 245 4.87 -0.84 13.08
N LYS A 246 5.02 -0.18 14.23
CA LYS A 246 6.30 0.02 14.91
C LYS A 246 7.00 -1.30 15.24
N LEU A 247 6.25 -2.29 15.74
CA LEU A 247 6.78 -3.64 16.01
C LEU A 247 7.29 -4.32 14.73
N LEU A 248 6.59 -4.19 13.60
CA LEU A 248 7.08 -4.71 12.31
C LEU A 248 8.38 -4.05 11.85
N CYS A 249 8.58 -2.77 12.21
CA CYS A 249 9.83 -2.04 12.00
C CYS A 249 10.94 -2.35 13.03
N GLY A 250 10.71 -3.27 13.98
CA GLY A 250 11.68 -3.63 15.02
C GLY A 250 11.75 -2.64 16.19
N ILE A 251 10.78 -1.73 16.32
CA ILE A 251 10.69 -0.81 17.45
C ILE A 251 9.90 -1.51 18.56
N ASN A 252 10.60 -2.02 19.57
CA ASN A 252 10.02 -2.82 20.66
C ASN A 252 9.46 -1.98 21.81
N ASP A 253 9.92 -0.74 21.98
CA ASP A 253 9.43 0.18 23.00
C ASP A 253 8.11 0.82 22.55
N VAL A 254 7.06 0.00 22.51
CA VAL A 254 5.69 0.43 22.23
C VAL A 254 4.86 0.34 23.50
N SER A 255 4.24 1.44 23.85
CA SER A 255 3.24 1.50 24.90
C SER A 255 1.94 2.07 24.34
N SER A 256 0.83 1.64 24.92
CA SER A 256 -0.46 2.27 24.68
C SER A 256 -1.03 2.75 26.00
N GLU A 257 -1.44 4.01 26.06
CA GLU A 257 -1.99 4.62 27.26
C GLU A 257 -3.36 4.02 27.58
N LYS A 258 -4.16 3.78 26.53
CA LYS A 258 -5.53 3.28 26.64
C LYS A 258 -5.57 1.75 26.79
N PHE A 259 -6.37 1.27 27.74
CA PHE A 259 -6.60 -0.16 27.92
C PHE A 259 -7.18 -0.82 26.66
N TYR A 260 -8.15 -0.17 26.01
CA TYR A 260 -8.74 -0.66 24.77
C TYR A 260 -7.69 -0.87 23.67
N SER A 261 -6.82 0.13 23.44
CA SER A 261 -5.74 0.04 22.45
C SER A 261 -4.75 -1.09 22.77
N ARG A 262 -4.44 -1.33 24.05
CA ARG A 262 -3.63 -2.49 24.46
C ARG A 262 -4.31 -3.81 24.10
N VAL A 263 -5.61 -3.94 24.36
CA VAL A 263 -6.37 -5.16 24.02
C VAL A 263 -6.39 -5.38 22.51
N VAL A 264 -6.69 -4.34 21.73
CA VAL A 264 -6.73 -4.42 20.26
C VAL A 264 -5.36 -4.79 19.69
N LEU A 265 -4.26 -4.19 20.20
CA LEU A 265 -2.90 -4.53 19.78
C LEU A 265 -2.58 -6.01 20.07
N ASN A 266 -2.88 -6.49 21.27
CA ASN A 266 -2.61 -7.89 21.63
C ASN A 266 -3.46 -8.85 20.81
N LEU A 267 -4.72 -8.51 20.50
CA LEU A 267 -5.57 -9.29 19.61
C LEU A 267 -5.00 -9.33 18.18
N GLN A 268 -4.57 -8.19 17.65
CA GLN A 268 -3.93 -8.08 16.33
C GLN A 268 -2.67 -8.98 16.26
N LEU A 269 -1.81 -8.91 17.28
CA LEU A 269 -0.61 -9.75 17.38
C LEU A 269 -0.96 -11.23 17.50
N PHE A 270 -1.95 -11.58 18.32
CA PHE A 270 -2.40 -12.95 18.47
C PHE A 270 -2.94 -13.53 17.15
N VAL A 271 -3.78 -12.78 16.43
CA VAL A 271 -4.33 -13.22 15.14
C VAL A 271 -3.21 -13.44 14.12
N GLN A 272 -2.30 -12.47 13.96
CA GLN A 272 -1.27 -12.52 12.93
C GLN A 272 -0.09 -13.45 13.28
N ASN A 273 0.49 -13.33 14.48
CA ASN A 273 1.69 -14.08 14.87
C ASN A 273 1.38 -15.51 15.34
N VAL A 274 0.22 -15.74 15.94
CA VAL A 274 -0.11 -17.04 16.56
C VAL A 274 -1.14 -17.79 15.74
N LEU A 275 -2.34 -17.25 15.59
CA LEU A 275 -3.48 -17.97 15.03
C LEU A 275 -3.25 -18.32 13.55
N LEU A 276 -2.78 -17.36 12.75
CA LEU A 276 -2.51 -17.56 11.32
C LEU A 276 -1.23 -18.37 11.01
N ASN A 277 -0.38 -18.62 12.01
CA ASN A 277 0.78 -19.51 11.92
C ASN A 277 0.53 -20.89 12.56
N SER A 278 -0.65 -21.12 13.13
CA SER A 278 -1.00 -22.37 13.80
C SER A 278 -1.65 -23.38 12.85
N ILE A 279 -1.87 -24.61 13.33
CA ILE A 279 -2.67 -25.60 12.60
C ILE A 279 -4.10 -25.11 12.35
N LEU A 280 -4.65 -24.17 13.14
CA LEU A 280 -6.00 -23.63 12.91
C LEU A 280 -6.06 -22.67 11.71
N ALA A 281 -4.91 -22.28 11.13
CA ALA A 281 -4.85 -21.34 10.03
C ALA A 281 -5.65 -21.78 8.79
N PHE A 282 -5.80 -23.10 8.55
CA PHE A 282 -6.60 -23.60 7.41
C PHE A 282 -8.08 -23.25 7.52
N LEU A 283 -8.61 -23.09 8.74
CA LEU A 283 -9.99 -22.63 8.99
C LEU A 283 -10.07 -21.11 9.07
N ILE A 284 -9.14 -20.50 9.79
CA ILE A 284 -9.22 -19.07 10.13
C ILE A 284 -8.91 -18.18 8.91
N ARG A 285 -7.94 -18.55 8.07
CA ARG A 285 -7.53 -17.72 6.94
C ARG A 285 -8.65 -17.54 5.91
N PRO A 286 -9.38 -18.58 5.46
CA PRO A 286 -10.54 -18.40 4.59
C PRO A 286 -11.60 -17.46 5.19
N ILE A 287 -11.87 -17.58 6.50
CA ILE A 287 -12.84 -16.72 7.19
C ILE A 287 -12.39 -15.26 7.18
N LEU A 288 -11.12 -14.97 7.53
CA LEU A 288 -10.59 -13.61 7.53
C LEU A 288 -10.53 -13.01 6.12
N ASN A 289 -10.12 -13.81 5.12
CA ASN A 289 -10.11 -13.39 3.72
C ASN A 289 -11.54 -13.07 3.24
N PHE A 290 -12.51 -13.92 3.54
CA PHE A 290 -13.91 -13.69 3.19
C PHE A 290 -14.46 -12.44 3.89
N ASN A 291 -14.20 -12.27 5.18
CA ASN A 291 -14.63 -11.07 5.92
C ASN A 291 -14.04 -9.79 5.32
N MET A 292 -12.75 -9.78 4.98
CA MET A 292 -12.13 -8.61 4.35
C MET A 292 -12.71 -8.32 2.97
N TRP A 293 -12.92 -9.36 2.16
CA TRP A 293 -13.57 -9.23 0.86
C TRP A 293 -15.00 -8.69 1.00
N LEU A 294 -15.77 -9.24 1.93
CA LEU A 294 -17.14 -8.81 2.21
C LEU A 294 -17.19 -7.36 2.69
N ALA A 295 -16.27 -6.95 3.57
CA ALA A 295 -16.17 -5.57 4.05
C ALA A 295 -15.93 -4.57 2.91
N ILE A 296 -15.07 -4.91 1.94
CA ILE A 296 -14.85 -4.09 0.74
C ILE A 296 -16.14 -3.99 -0.09
N ILE A 297 -16.80 -5.12 -0.37
CA ILE A 297 -18.04 -5.14 -1.16
C ILE A 297 -19.16 -4.35 -0.49
N ILE A 298 -19.35 -4.52 0.82
CA ILE A 298 -20.34 -3.77 1.60
C ILE A 298 -20.01 -2.28 1.55
N THR A 299 -18.75 -1.90 1.75
CA THR A 299 -18.35 -0.48 1.71
C THR A 299 -18.60 0.15 0.34
N GLN A 300 -18.44 -0.59 -0.76
CA GLN A 300 -18.74 -0.08 -2.10
C GLN A 300 -20.23 0.05 -2.38
N LYS A 301 -21.03 -0.96 -2.00
CA LYS A 301 -22.45 -1.04 -2.39
C LYS A 301 -23.39 -0.40 -1.37
N TYR A 302 -23.04 -0.49 -0.10
CA TYR A 302 -23.84 -0.09 1.05
C TYR A 302 -22.95 0.59 2.11
N PRO A 303 -22.45 1.81 1.86
CA PRO A 303 -21.49 2.49 2.73
C PRO A 303 -22.10 3.02 4.04
N PHE A 304 -22.86 2.19 4.76
CA PHE A 304 -23.56 2.55 5.98
C PHE A 304 -22.60 3.03 7.08
N LEU A 305 -21.47 2.34 7.27
CA LEU A 305 -20.44 2.77 8.22
C LEU A 305 -19.85 4.13 7.85
N ALA A 306 -19.54 4.37 6.57
CA ALA A 306 -19.06 5.67 6.12
C ALA A 306 -20.10 6.77 6.31
N PHE A 307 -21.40 6.48 6.11
CA PHE A 307 -22.48 7.42 6.40
C PHE A 307 -22.60 7.75 7.89
N MET A 308 -22.44 6.75 8.77
CA MET A 308 -22.44 6.99 10.21
C MET A 308 -21.21 7.78 10.67
N SER A 309 -20.03 7.49 10.11
CA SER A 309 -18.78 8.14 10.50
C SER A 309 -18.63 9.56 9.96
N PHE A 310 -19.13 9.85 8.77
CA PHE A 310 -18.85 11.12 8.06
C PHE A 310 -20.11 11.88 7.60
N GLY A 311 -21.30 11.37 7.88
CA GLY A 311 -22.60 11.98 7.52
C GLY A 311 -23.14 11.55 6.14
N ARG A 312 -24.29 12.09 5.73
CA ARG A 312 -24.96 11.72 4.45
C ARG A 312 -24.36 12.36 3.21
N ASN A 313 -23.62 13.47 3.34
CA ASN A 313 -23.02 14.21 2.22
C ASN A 313 -21.76 13.55 1.64
N VAL A 314 -21.54 12.28 1.96
CA VAL A 314 -20.28 11.55 1.70
C VAL A 314 -20.16 11.13 0.23
N PHE A 315 -21.26 10.99 -0.52
CA PHE A 315 -21.24 10.60 -1.93
C PHE A 315 -22.27 11.37 -2.77
N PRO A 316 -21.90 11.90 -3.96
CA PRO A 316 -22.85 12.03 -5.06
C PRO A 316 -23.32 10.63 -5.49
N PRO A 317 -24.58 10.45 -5.94
CA PRO A 317 -25.18 9.15 -6.26
C PRO A 317 -24.39 8.25 -7.23
N ASP A 318 -23.51 8.82 -8.07
CA ASP A 318 -22.97 8.12 -9.25
C ASP A 318 -21.53 7.61 -9.12
N VAL A 319 -20.83 7.82 -7.99
CA VAL A 319 -19.36 7.68 -7.96
C VAL A 319 -18.85 6.23 -7.90
N TYR A 320 -19.70 5.21 -7.68
CA TYR A 320 -19.26 3.80 -7.70
C TYR A 320 -20.16 2.86 -8.50
N THR A 321 -20.75 3.33 -9.59
CA THR A 321 -20.95 2.45 -10.75
C THR A 321 -19.67 2.47 -11.58
N LEU A 322 -19.29 1.35 -12.17
CA LEU A 322 -18.08 1.14 -13.02
C LEU A 322 -17.94 2.09 -14.24
N LYS A 323 -18.72 3.19 -14.32
CA LYS A 323 -18.77 4.16 -15.42
C LYS A 323 -18.02 5.48 -15.16
N SER A 324 -17.72 5.86 -13.92
CA SER A 324 -17.28 7.23 -13.62
C SER A 324 -15.83 7.59 -13.98
N SER A 325 -15.00 6.65 -14.46
CA SER A 325 -13.62 6.94 -14.86
C SER A 325 -13.44 7.31 -16.35
N ILE A 326 -14.53 7.42 -17.11
CA ILE A 326 -14.49 7.78 -18.55
C ILE A 326 -14.95 9.23 -18.81
N GLU A 327 -15.71 9.84 -17.90
CA GLU A 327 -16.35 11.14 -18.15
C GLU A 327 -15.63 12.34 -17.51
N ALA A 328 -14.57 12.14 -16.72
CA ALA A 328 -13.82 13.23 -16.08
C ALA A 328 -12.63 13.77 -16.91
N SER A 329 -12.54 13.41 -18.19
CA SER A 329 -11.48 13.85 -19.11
C SER A 329 -12.00 14.35 -20.47
N GLN A 330 -13.22 14.89 -20.48
CA GLN A 330 -13.69 15.84 -21.50
C GLN A 330 -13.79 17.21 -20.85
#